data_AF-A0A9P9D071-F1
#
_entry.id   AF-A0A9P9D071-F1
#
_cell.length_a   1.000
_cell.length_b   1.000
_cell.length_c   1.000
_cell.angle_alpha   90.00
_cell.angle_beta   90.00
_cell.angle_gamma   90.00
#
_symmetry.space_group_name_H-M   'P 1'
#
loop_
_entity.id
_entity.type
_entity.pdbx_description
1 polymer ?
#
loop_
_entity_poly.entity_id
_entity_poly.type
_entity_poly.pdbx_seq_one_letter_code
_entity_poly.pdbx_strand_id
1 'polypeptide(L)' 'LTEASAISIKSPVLSPENITIPFTSCLSSIGISKDKCWIMWQKKRLLWLPVLFRPRCSAVSGSSVMIGCNSGRVIIMRF' A
#
# COMPACT_ATOMS: atom_id res chain seq x y z
N LEU A 1 23.47 4.53 14.58
CA LEU A 1 22.74 3.24 14.59
C LEU A 1 21.26 3.60 14.42
N THR A 2 20.68 3.36 13.24
CA THR A 2 19.29 3.74 12.95
C THR A 2 18.37 2.62 13.40
N GLU A 3 17.70 2.81 14.54
CA GLU A 3 16.63 1.94 15.01
C GLU A 3 15.43 2.08 14.05
N ALA A 4 15.10 1.01 13.34
CA ALA A 4 13.91 0.94 12.49
C ALA A 4 12.93 -0.05 13.10
N SER A 5 11.91 0.44 13.81
CA SER A 5 10.84 -0.39 14.36
C SER A 5 9.73 -0.58 13.31
N ALA A 6 9.36 -1.82 13.05
CA ALA A 6 8.25 -2.15 12.15
C ALA A 6 6.92 -2.12 12.93
N ILE A 7 5.95 -1.34 12.46
CA ILE A 7 4.57 -1.42 12.98
C ILE A 7 3.85 -2.50 12.18
N SER A 8 3.58 -3.64 12.82
CA SER A 8 2.83 -4.73 12.21
C SER A 8 1.34 -4.40 12.26
N ILE A 9 0.75 -4.06 11.12
CA ILE A 9 -0.70 -3.90 11.01
C ILE A 9 -1.29 -5.31 10.98
N LYS A 10 -1.91 -5.74 12.08
CA LYS A 10 -2.63 -7.02 12.12
C LYS A 10 -3.76 -6.93 11.10
N SER A 11 -3.66 -7.72 10.03
CA SER A 11 -4.86 -8.11 9.27
C SER A 11 -5.81 -8.83 10.24
N PRO A 12 -7.14 -8.61 10.15
CA PRO A 12 -8.08 -9.34 10.98
C PRO A 12 -7.86 -10.84 10.76
N VAL A 13 -7.50 -11.55 11.84
CA VAL A 13 -7.42 -13.00 11.86
C VAL A 13 -8.84 -13.50 11.67
N LEU A 14 -9.14 -14.03 10.49
CA LEU A 14 -10.37 -14.77 10.28
C LEU A 14 -10.19 -16.13 10.97
N SER A 15 -10.90 -16.30 12.08
CA SER A 15 -11.12 -17.60 12.71
C SER A 15 -11.78 -18.56 11.73
N PRO A 16 -11.47 -19.87 11.76
CA PRO A 16 -12.01 -20.83 10.82
C PRO A 16 -13.42 -21.26 11.24
N GLU A 17 -14.39 -20.34 11.24
CA GLU A 17 -15.81 -20.73 11.42
C GLU A 17 -16.69 -20.07 10.36
N ASN A 18 -16.77 -20.79 9.23
CA ASN A 18 -17.94 -21.10 8.40
C ASN A 18 -19.11 -20.10 8.31
N ILE A 19 -18.85 -18.79 8.17
CA ILE A 19 -19.83 -17.86 7.63
C ILE A 19 -19.26 -17.31 6.33
N THR A 20 -19.76 -17.79 5.20
CA THR A 20 -19.54 -17.23 3.87
C THR A 20 -20.24 -15.87 3.77
N ILE A 21 -19.83 -14.90 4.59
CA ILE A 21 -19.96 -13.50 4.20
C ILE A 21 -18.94 -13.35 3.07
N PRO A 22 -19.35 -13.04 1.83
CA PRO A 22 -18.36 -12.58 0.89
C PRO A 22 -17.85 -11.29 1.52
N PHE A 23 -16.65 -11.34 2.11
CA PHE A 23 -15.82 -10.16 2.20
C PHE A 23 -15.52 -9.78 0.75
N THR A 24 -16.52 -9.24 0.07
CA THR A 24 -16.36 -8.23 -0.96
C THR A 24 -15.82 -7.00 -0.25
N SER A 25 -14.65 -7.15 0.38
CA SER A 25 -13.72 -6.05 0.32
C SER A 25 -13.61 -5.78 -1.17
N CYS A 26 -14.18 -4.65 -1.58
CA CYS A 26 -14.00 -4.08 -2.88
C CYS A 26 -12.51 -3.73 -2.97
N LEU A 27 -11.66 -4.76 -2.99
CA LEU A 27 -10.21 -4.77 -3.11
C LEU A 27 -9.94 -4.25 -4.52
N SER A 28 -10.22 -2.97 -4.69
CA SER A 28 -9.53 -2.09 -5.58
C SER A 28 -8.06 -2.36 -5.26
N SER A 29 -7.46 -3.22 -6.08
CA SER A 29 -6.07 -3.59 -5.94
C SER A 29 -5.26 -2.35 -6.29
N ILE A 30 -5.13 -1.50 -5.27
CA ILE A 30 -4.23 -0.38 -5.24
C ILE A 30 -2.84 -0.96 -5.10
N GLY A 31 -1.92 -0.47 -5.92
CA GLY A 31 -0.57 -0.99 -6.00
C GLY A 31 0.38 0.03 -6.58
N ILE A 32 1.65 -0.37 -6.66
CA ILE A 32 2.69 0.43 -7.32
C ILE A 32 3.23 -0.39 -8.48
N SER A 33 3.44 0.26 -9.62
CA SER A 33 4.01 -0.38 -10.80
C SER A 33 5.44 -0.89 -10.55
N LYS A 34 5.87 -1.89 -11.34
CA LYS A 34 7.22 -2.47 -11.21
C LYS A 34 8.34 -1.44 -11.42
N ASP A 35 8.13 -0.47 -12.30
CA ASP A 35 9.05 0.66 -12.54
C ASP A 35 8.96 1.76 -11.45
N LYS A 36 8.08 1.60 -10.46
CA LYS A 36 7.82 2.51 -9.34
C LYS A 36 7.37 3.91 -9.76
N CYS A 37 6.95 4.08 -11.02
CA CYS A 37 6.56 5.37 -11.57
C CYS A 37 5.05 5.63 -11.46
N TRP A 38 4.25 4.61 -11.14
CA TRP A 38 2.81 4.73 -11.10
C TRP A 38 2.23 4.13 -9.82
N ILE A 39 1.28 4.83 -9.23
CA ILE A 39 0.24 4.21 -8.42
C ILE A 39 -0.79 3.63 -9.37
N MET A 40 -1.17 2.38 -9.12
CA MET A 40 -2.07 1.61 -9.93
C MET A 40 -3.36 1.32 -9.18
N TRP A 41 -4.48 1.27 -9.90
CA TRP A 41 -5.77 0.76 -9.42
C TRP A 41 -6.27 -0.27 -10.43
N GLN A 42 -6.54 -1.51 -10.00
CA GLN A 42 -7.03 -2.59 -10.87
C GLN A 42 -6.26 -2.69 -12.20
N LYS A 43 -4.93 -2.70 -12.12
CA LYS A 43 -4.00 -2.75 -13.27
C LYS A 43 -3.99 -1.51 -14.19
N LYS A 44 -4.72 -0.44 -13.86
CA LYS A 44 -4.69 0.84 -14.57
C LYS A 44 -3.78 1.84 -13.86
N ARG A 45 -3.13 2.70 -14.63
CA ARG A 45 -2.29 3.79 -14.13
C ARG A 45 -3.19 4.90 -13.58
N LEU A 46 -3.08 5.19 -12.27
CA LEU A 46 -3.91 6.18 -11.58
C LEU A 46 -3.15 7.49 -11.38
N LEU A 47 -1.94 7.42 -10.80
CA LEU A 47 -1.13 8.60 -10.49
C LEU A 47 0.33 8.37 -10.89
N TRP A 48 0.89 9.31 -11.65
CA TRP A 48 2.31 9.34 -11.95
C TRP A 48 3.10 9.88 -10.76
N LEU A 49 4.23 9.24 -10.44
CA LEU A 49 5.14 9.65 -9.39
C LEU A 49 6.36 10.37 -9.99
N PRO A 50 6.51 11.69 -9.74
CA PRO A 50 7.75 12.39 -10.01
C PRO A 50 8.94 11.69 -9.34
N VAL A 51 10.14 11.85 -9.90
CA VAL A 51 11.35 11.12 -9.46
C VAL A 51 11.61 11.24 -7.97
N LEU A 52 11.37 12.42 -7.38
CA LEU A 52 11.56 12.69 -5.94
C LEU A 52 10.62 11.90 -5.03
N PHE A 53 9.49 11.41 -5.56
CA PHE A 53 8.47 10.67 -4.83
C PHE A 53 8.46 9.18 -5.16
N ARG A 54 9.43 8.69 -5.94
CA ARG A 54 9.52 7.27 -6.25
C ARG A 54 9.94 6.48 -5.01
N PRO A 55 9.22 5.40 -4.65
CA PRO A 55 9.43 4.68 -3.41
C PRO A 55 10.78 3.96 -3.35
N ARG A 56 11.51 4.15 -2.24
CA ARG A 56 12.56 3.20 -1.84
C ARG A 56 11.93 1.95 -1.25
N CYS A 57 10.93 2.15 -0.39
CA CYS A 57 10.02 1.14 0.13
C CYS A 57 8.56 1.63 0.03
N SER A 58 7.62 0.70 0.07
CA SER A 58 6.20 1.03 0.01
C SER A 58 5.34 -0.05 0.69
N ALA A 59 4.18 0.35 1.19
CA ALA A 59 3.17 -0.54 1.72
C ALA A 59 1.78 -0.11 1.23
N VAL A 60 0.86 -1.07 1.14
CA VAL A 60 -0.55 -0.83 0.81
C VAL A 60 -1.40 -1.42 1.92
N SER A 61 -2.39 -0.66 2.39
CA SER A 61 -3.37 -1.11 3.36
C SER A 61 -4.74 -0.53 3.00
N GLY A 62 -5.69 -1.41 2.66
CA GLY A 62 -7.01 -0.99 2.17
C GLY A 62 -6.90 -0.07 0.94
N SER A 63 -7.46 1.14 1.02
CA SER A 63 -7.37 2.16 -0.03
C SER A 63 -6.20 3.14 0.14
N SER A 64 -5.25 2.82 1.02
CA SER A 64 -4.12 3.70 1.33
C SER A 64 -2.79 3.15 0.80
N VAL A 65 -1.98 4.03 0.21
CA VAL A 65 -0.61 3.77 -0.22
C VAL A 65 0.35 4.56 0.65
N MET A 66 1.36 3.90 1.19
CA MET A 66 2.44 4.49 1.96
C MET A 66 3.74 4.39 1.17
N ILE A 67 4.43 5.51 0.98
CA ILE A 67 5.68 5.60 0.22
C ILE A 67 6.79 6.12 1.13
N GLY A 68 7.84 5.30 1.33
CA GLY A 68 9.07 5.75 1.96
C GLY A 68 10.00 6.40 0.95
N CYS A 69 10.28 7.70 1.16
CA CYS A 69 11.18 8.49 0.32
C CYS A 69 12.62 8.42 0.82
N ASN A 70 13.59 8.73 -0.04
CA ASN A 70 15.02 8.69 0.33
C ASN A 70 15.40 9.73 1.41
N SER A 71 14.55 10.75 1.62
CA SER A 71 14.73 11.75 2.68
C SER A 71 14.33 11.25 4.08
N GLY A 72 13.91 9.99 4.22
CA GLY A 72 13.34 9.45 5.47
C GLY A 72 11.89 9.86 5.75
N ARG A 73 11.25 10.59 4.83
CA ARG A 73 9.83 10.97 4.96
C ARG A 73 8.93 9.88 4.38
N VAL A 74 7.74 9.73 4.97
CA VAL A 74 6.69 8.84 4.48
C VAL A 74 5.54 9.67 3.93
N ILE A 75 5.09 9.34 2.72
CA ILE A 75 3.92 9.96 2.09
C ILE A 75 2.78 8.96 2.16
N ILE A 76 1.63 9.39 2.67
CA ILE A 76 0.41 8.58 2.77
C ILE A 76 -0.63 9.18 1.84
N MET A 77 -1.13 8.38 0.91
CA MET A 77 -2.21 8.75 0.00
C MET A 77 -3.38 7.80 0.21
N ARG A 78 -4.58 8.37 0.38
CA ARG A 78 -5.82 7.61 0.54
C ARG A 78 -6.74 7.94 -0.64
N PHE A 79 -7.24 6.90 -1.27
CA PHE A 79 -8.18 6.95 -2.39
C PHE A 79 -9.57 6.49 -1.96
#